data_AF-A0A7J2IQB5-F1
#
_entry.id   AF-A0A7J2IQB5-F1
#
_cell.length_a   1.000
_cell.length_b   1.000
_cell.length_c   1.000
_cell.angle_alpha   90.00
_cell.angle_beta   90.00
_cell.angle_gamma   90.00
#
_symmetry.space_group_name_H-M   'P 1'
#
loop_
_entity.id
_entity.type
_entity.pdbx_description
1 polymer ?
#
loop_
_entity_poly.entity_id
_entity_poly.type
_entity_poly.pdbx_seq_one_letter_code
_entity_poly.pdbx_strand_id
1 'polypeptide(L)'
;MPRVHSFRCPYCKKEFRDITEVTTENFSDVVFEHLIAVRKYKNNKYGFFIVSSAGGGVISPFFDTREECLNALKREIEKLED
;
A
#
# COMPACT_ATOMS: atom_id res chain seq x y z
N MET A 1 19.14 -2.09 -8.62
CA MET A 1 18.38 -1.59 -7.45
C MET A 1 17.23 -2.56 -7.21
N PRO A 2 16.93 -3.00 -5.97
CA PRO A 2 16.43 -2.09 -4.93
C PRO A 2 16.99 -2.37 -3.51
N ARG A 3 17.24 -1.31 -2.73
CA ARG A 3 17.40 -1.37 -1.27
C ARG A 3 16.45 -0.35 -0.64
N VAL A 4 15.15 -0.58 -0.74
CA VAL A 4 14.18 0.23 0.00
C VAL A 4 13.96 -0.43 1.36
N HIS A 5 14.93 -0.27 2.27
CA HIS A 5 14.88 -0.84 3.63
C HIS A 5 13.80 -0.22 4.52
N SER A 6 13.21 0.86 4.05
CA SER A 6 12.05 1.50 4.64
C SER A 6 11.36 2.37 3.61
N PHE A 7 10.03 2.40 3.60
CA PHE A 7 9.22 3.35 2.86
C PHE A 7 8.59 4.33 3.85
N ARG A 8 8.88 5.63 3.70
CA ARG A 8 8.20 6.66 4.48
C ARG A 8 7.07 7.24 3.67
N CYS A 9 5.83 7.09 4.16
CA CYS A 9 4.68 7.67 3.49
C CYS A 9 4.76 9.21 3.52
N PRO A 10 4.66 9.89 2.36
CA PRO A 10 4.71 11.35 2.30
C PRO A 10 3.52 12.01 3.00
N TYR A 11 2.38 11.32 3.11
CA TYR A 11 1.14 11.86 3.69
C TYR A 11 1.09 11.64 5.21
N CYS A 12 0.97 10.40 5.69
CA CYS A 12 0.85 10.11 7.13
C CYS A 12 2.19 10.11 7.88
N LYS A 13 3.31 10.39 7.20
CA LYS A 13 4.69 10.40 7.74
C LYS A 13 5.15 9.09 8.40
N LYS A 14 4.33 8.04 8.42
CA LYS A 14 4.66 6.70 8.93
C LYS A 14 5.77 6.08 8.09
N GLU A 15 6.70 5.43 8.78
CA GLU A 15 7.79 4.67 8.19
C GLU A 15 7.43 3.18 8.24
N PHE A 16 7.44 2.53 7.08
CA PHE A 16 7.24 1.09 6.95
C PHE A 16 8.60 0.44 6.69
N ARG A 17 8.99 -0.53 7.52
CA ARG A 17 10.31 -1.18 7.46
C ARG A 17 10.22 -2.57 6.83
N ASP A 18 11.40 -3.13 6.51
CA ASP A 18 11.57 -4.50 6.01
C ASP A 18 10.88 -4.79 4.67
N ILE A 19 10.74 -3.73 3.87
CA ILE A 19 10.24 -3.81 2.51
C ILE A 19 11.41 -4.15 1.57
N THR A 20 11.14 -4.93 0.54
CA THR A 20 12.08 -5.25 -0.54
C THR A 20 11.65 -4.57 -1.85
N GLU A 21 10.35 -4.35 -2.01
CA GLU A 21 9.76 -3.74 -3.21
C GLU A 21 8.53 -2.91 -2.81
N VAL A 22 8.37 -1.73 -3.41
CA VAL A 22 7.15 -0.90 -3.31
C VAL A 22 6.70 -0.60 -4.73
N THR A 23 5.45 -0.88 -5.02
CA THR A 23 4.82 -0.56 -6.29
C THR A 23 3.61 0.32 -6.00
N THR A 24 3.64 1.54 -6.49
CA THR A 24 2.47 2.43 -6.52
C THR A 24 1.69 2.10 -7.77
N GLU A 25 0.47 1.59 -7.58
CA GLU A 25 -0.44 1.28 -8.68
C GLU A 25 -1.38 2.49 -8.83
N ASN A 26 -1.49 3.02 -10.05
CA ASN A 26 -2.43 4.10 -10.35
C ASN A 26 -3.82 3.50 -10.53
N PHE A 27 -4.71 3.71 -9.55
CA PHE A 27 -6.13 3.44 -9.68
C PHE A 27 -6.82 4.75 -10.06
N SER A 28 -7.46 4.77 -11.24
CA SER A 28 -7.98 5.95 -11.96
C SER A 28 -8.78 6.92 -11.08
N ASP A 29 -8.49 8.22 -11.21
CA ASP A 29 -9.25 9.45 -10.91
C ASP A 29 -9.99 9.66 -9.58
N VAL A 30 -10.40 8.62 -8.85
CA VAL A 30 -11.16 8.74 -7.60
C VAL A 30 -10.22 8.82 -6.38
N VAL A 31 -8.95 8.45 -6.55
CA VAL A 31 -7.98 8.37 -5.44
C VAL A 31 -6.85 9.40 -5.55
N PHE A 32 -7.08 10.55 -6.18
CA PHE A 32 -6.06 11.62 -6.21
C PHE A 32 -5.64 12.08 -4.80
N GLU A 33 -6.50 11.91 -3.80
CA GLU A 33 -6.21 12.25 -2.40
C GLU A 33 -5.56 11.12 -1.60
N HIS A 34 -5.43 9.89 -2.13
CA HIS A 34 -4.80 8.79 -1.37
C HIS A 34 -3.63 8.15 -2.09
N LEU A 35 -2.55 7.93 -1.33
CA LEU A 35 -1.44 7.11 -1.77
C LEU A 35 -1.78 5.63 -1.59
N ILE A 36 -1.85 4.91 -2.70
CA ILE A 36 -1.97 3.47 -2.71
C ILE A 36 -0.61 2.87 -3.05
N ALA A 37 -0.11 1.96 -2.21
CA ALA A 37 1.05 1.17 -2.58
C ALA A 37 0.94 -0.28 -2.10
N VAL A 38 1.44 -1.17 -2.95
CA VAL A 38 1.70 -2.57 -2.65
C VAL A 38 3.17 -2.70 -2.27
N ARG A 39 3.46 -3.51 -1.26
CA ARG A 39 4.81 -3.78 -0.77
C ARG A 39 5.07 -5.26 -0.69
N LYS A 40 6.29 -5.66 -1.02
CA LYS A 40 6.82 -6.99 -0.73
C LYS A 40 7.76 -6.91 0.46
N TYR A 41 7.64 -7.84 1.39
CA TYR A 41 8.45 -7.91 2.59
C TYR A 41 9.57 -8.96 2.46
N LYS A 42 10.60 -8.86 3.33
CA LYS A 42 11.72 -9.82 3.36
C LYS A 42 11.29 -11.28 3.57
N ASN A 43 10.17 -11.50 4.24
CA ASN A 43 9.59 -12.84 4.45
C ASN A 43 8.79 -13.35 3.23
N ASN A 44 8.97 -12.74 2.05
CA ASN A 44 8.23 -13.00 0.81
C ASN A 44 6.71 -12.78 0.89
N LYS A 45 6.22 -12.15 1.96
CA LYS A 45 4.82 -11.77 2.05
C LYS A 45 4.56 -10.43 1.37
N TYR A 46 3.31 -10.21 1.00
CA TYR A 46 2.82 -8.99 0.40
C TYR A 46 1.95 -8.23 1.39
N GLY A 47 1.84 -6.92 1.22
CA GLY A 47 0.85 -6.11 1.90
C GLY A 47 0.59 -4.85 1.11
N PHE A 48 -0.41 -4.09 1.51
CA PHE A 48 -0.72 -2.80 0.94
C PHE A 48 -0.98 -1.77 2.04
N PHE A 49 -0.93 -0.51 1.65
CA PHE A 49 -1.49 0.57 2.44
C PHE A 49 -2.19 1.56 1.51
N ILE A 50 -3.24 2.16 2.03
CA ILE A 50 -3.97 3.27 1.43
C ILE A 50 -3.88 4.41 2.42
N VAL A 51 -3.33 5.55 2.04
CA VAL A 51 -3.17 6.69 2.96
C VAL A 51 -3.75 7.93 2.32
N SER A 52 -4.75 8.52 2.97
CA SER A 52 -5.33 9.81 2.60
C SER A 52 -4.40 10.97 2.94
N SER A 53 -4.45 12.01 2.12
CA SER A 53 -3.86 13.33 2.37
C SER A 53 -4.39 13.97 3.67
N ALA A 54 -5.63 13.64 4.07
CA ALA A 54 -6.27 14.13 5.28
C ALA A 54 -5.76 13.47 6.58
N GLY A 55 -4.81 12.54 6.50
CA GLY A 55 -4.17 11.94 7.67
C GLY A 55 -4.75 10.60 8.13
N GLY A 56 -5.74 10.06 7.42
CA GLY A 56 -6.25 8.69 7.58
C GLY A 56 -5.50 7.67 6.73
N GLY A 57 -5.55 6.38 7.10
CA GLY A 57 -5.03 5.34 6.24
C GLY A 57 -5.28 3.91 6.71
N VAL A 58 -5.51 3.03 5.73
CA VAL A 58 -5.66 1.59 5.91
C VAL A 58 -4.30 0.93 5.70
N ILE A 59 -3.92 0.06 6.62
CA ILE A 59 -2.72 -0.77 6.50
C ILE A 59 -3.18 -2.22 6.52
N SER A 60 -2.91 -2.96 5.45
CA SER A 60 -3.37 -4.33 5.33
C SER A 60 -2.57 -5.30 6.21
N PRO A 61 -3.16 -6.47 6.53
CA PRO A 61 -2.40 -7.63 6.97
C PRO A 61 -1.44 -8.14 5.88
N PHE A 62 -0.65 -9.15 6.22
CA PHE A 62 0.26 -9.82 5.29
C PHE A 62 -0.46 -10.89 4.47
N PHE A 63 -0.15 -10.95 3.18
CA PHE A 63 -0.64 -11.94 2.21
C PHE A 63 0.50 -12.80 1.70
N ASP A 64 0.24 -14.05 1.36
CA ASP A 64 1.27 -14.96 0.86
C ASP A 64 1.56 -14.73 -0.64
N THR A 65 0.59 -14.20 -1.39
CA THR A 65 0.75 -13.88 -2.82
C THR A 65 0.44 -12.41 -3.15
N ARG A 66 1.02 -11.92 -4.26
CA ARG A 66 0.72 -10.58 -4.80
C ARG A 66 -0.75 -10.46 -5.19
N GLU A 67 -1.34 -11.53 -5.72
CA GLU A 67 -2.70 -11.53 -6.24
C GLU A 67 -3.74 -11.41 -5.10
N GLU A 68 -3.57 -12.14 -4.01
CA GLU A 68 -4.40 -11.98 -2.80
C GLU A 68 -4.33 -10.55 -2.25
N CYS A 69 -3.12 -9.99 -2.22
CA CYS A 69 -2.89 -8.61 -1.79
C CYS A 69 -3.63 -7.61 -2.69
N LEU A 70 -3.57 -7.80 -4.01
CA LEU A 70 -4.25 -6.93 -4.97
C LEU A 70 -5.77 -7.06 -4.91
N ASN A 71 -6.29 -8.28 -4.72
CA ASN A 71 -7.73 -8.51 -4.56
C ASN A 71 -8.27 -7.88 -3.28
N ALA A 72 -7.54 -7.99 -2.17
CA ALA A 72 -7.89 -7.30 -0.93
C ALA A 72 -7.79 -5.78 -1.06
N LEU A 73 -6.77 -5.27 -1.76
CA LEU A 73 -6.63 -3.85 -2.05
C LEU A 73 -7.82 -3.29 -2.85
N LYS A 74 -8.24 -3.99 -3.91
CA LYS A 74 -9.41 -3.60 -4.71
C LYS A 74 -10.68 -3.47 -3.85
N ARG A 75 -10.93 -4.46 -2.98
CA ARG A 75 -12.08 -4.41 -2.05
C ARG A 75 -12.04 -3.24 -1.09
N GLU A 76 -10.86 -2.85 -0.62
CA GLU A 76 -10.73 -1.67 0.25
C GLU A 76 -10.90 -0.36 -0.53
N ILE A 77 -10.48 -0.31 -1.80
CA ILE A 77 -10.73 0.84 -2.68
C ILE A 77 -12.24 0.98 -2.96
N GLU A 78 -12.93 -0.11 -3.29
CA GLU A 78 -14.38 -0.09 -3.53
C GLU A 78 -15.18 0.46 -2.35
N LYS A 79 -14.70 0.28 -1.11
CA LYS A 79 -15.32 0.87 0.11
C LYS A 79 -15.08 2.36 0.28
N LEU A 80 -14.06 2.92 -0.38
CA LEU A 80 -13.75 4.36 -0.31
C LEU A 80 -14.50 5.15 -1.38
N GLU A 81 -15.02 4.46 -2.41
CA GLU A 81 -15.82 5.05 -3.49
C GLU A 81 -17.31 5.18 -3.14
N ASP A 82 -17.77 4.53 -2.05
CA ASP A 82 -19.14 4.56 -1.50
C ASP A 82 -19.25 5.54 -0.31
#